data_AF-A0A9Q7XLW9-F1
#
_entry.id   AF-A0A9Q7XLW9-F1
#
_cell.length_a   1.000
_cell.length_b   1.000
_cell.length_c   1.000
_cell.angle_alpha   90.00
_cell.angle_beta   90.00
_cell.angle_gamma   90.00
#
_symmetry.space_group_name_H-M   'P 1'
#
loop_
_entity.id
_entity.type
_entity.pdbx_description
1 polymer ?
#
loop_
_entity_poly.entity_id
_entity_poly.type
_entity_poly.pdbx_seq_one_letter_code
_entity_poly.pdbx_strand_id
1 'polypeptide(L)'
;MSSTPLSIFVIRGHGKVALHFTRQAAARGHKIFSMIRQPEHASDLPSGPTSDSVQPVIASLEQSSVSDIASLFTKYSPNIILFSAGAGGKGGPERTKTVDEHGAIKVFDVFKLLS
;
A
#
# COMPACT_ATOMS: atom_id res chain seq x y z
N MET A 1 -17.77 -19.93 -2.02
CA MET A 1 -16.39 -20.42 -1.86
C MET A 1 -15.67 -19.47 -0.92
N SER A 2 -15.23 -19.92 0.26
CA SER A 2 -14.39 -19.08 1.12
C SER A 2 -12.97 -19.15 0.57
N SER A 3 -12.48 -18.06 -0.01
CA SER A 3 -11.06 -17.94 -0.36
C SER A 3 -10.22 -17.96 0.91
N THR A 4 -9.06 -18.61 0.88
CA THR A 4 -8.08 -18.54 1.96
C THR A 4 -7.76 -17.07 2.25
N PRO A 5 -7.78 -16.62 3.52
CA PRO A 5 -7.31 -15.29 3.90
C PRO A 5 -5.90 -15.04 3.39
N LEU A 6 -5.64 -13.83 2.90
CA LEU A 6 -4.33 -13.41 2.37
C LEU A 6 -3.88 -12.15 3.10
N SER A 7 -2.58 -11.96 3.20
CA SER A 7 -1.96 -10.69 3.58
C SER A 7 -1.67 -9.83 2.35
N ILE A 8 -2.09 -8.57 2.38
CA ILE A 8 -2.00 -7.66 1.24
C ILE A 8 -1.35 -6.35 1.69
N PHE A 9 -0.24 -5.99 1.06
CA PHE A 9 0.44 -4.73 1.30
C PHE A 9 0.01 -3.69 0.28
N VAL A 10 -0.71 -2.66 0.72
CA VAL A 10 -1.30 -1.62 -0.12
C VAL A 10 -0.40 -0.39 -0.12
N ILE A 11 0.18 -0.08 -1.27
CA ILE A 11 1.01 1.10 -1.49
C ILE A 11 0.11 2.30 -1.76
N ARG A 12 0.32 3.39 -1.01
CA ARG A 12 -0.54 4.60 -0.95
C ARG A 12 -1.96 4.29 -0.45
N GLY A 13 -2.04 3.70 0.74
CA GLY A 13 -3.24 3.22 1.42
C GLY A 13 -4.37 4.24 1.69
N HIS A 14 -4.10 5.54 1.60
CA HIS A 14 -5.10 6.61 1.82
C HIS A 14 -5.73 7.15 0.53
N GLY A 15 -5.36 6.60 -0.64
CA GLY A 15 -6.03 6.93 -1.90
C GLY A 15 -7.48 6.42 -1.94
N LYS A 16 -8.36 7.07 -2.72
CA LYS A 16 -9.78 6.66 -2.81
C LYS A 16 -9.95 5.19 -3.21
N VAL A 17 -9.18 4.72 -4.19
CA VAL A 17 -9.18 3.33 -4.63
C VAL A 17 -8.67 2.40 -3.52
N ALA A 18 -7.58 2.79 -2.84
CA ALA A 18 -7.00 2.03 -1.74
C ALA A 18 -7.96 1.86 -0.56
N LEU A 19 -8.66 2.93 -0.17
CA LEU A 19 -9.66 2.90 0.91
C LEU A 19 -10.85 2.01 0.52
N HIS A 20 -11.32 2.12 -0.73
CA HIS A 20 -12.42 1.29 -1.23
C HIS A 20 -12.03 -0.19 -1.27
N PHE A 21 -10.85 -0.51 -1.79
CA PHE A 21 -10.29 -1.85 -1.80
C PHE A 21 -10.13 -2.41 -0.38
N THR A 22 -9.48 -1.65 0.51
CA THR A 22 -9.22 -2.05 1.90
C THR A 22 -10.51 -2.42 2.62
N ARG A 23 -11.58 -1.64 2.47
CA ARG A 23 -12.89 -1.94 3.05
C ARG A 23 -13.41 -3.30 2.59
N GLN A 24 -13.40 -3.56 1.29
CA GLN A 24 -13.92 -4.82 0.75
C GLN A 24 -13.03 -6.02 1.12
N ALA A 25 -11.72 -5.85 1.03
CA ALA A 25 -10.77 -6.93 1.31
C ALA A 25 -10.78 -7.31 2.80
N ALA A 26 -10.78 -6.33 3.71
CA ALA A 26 -10.90 -6.57 5.14
C ALA A 26 -12.22 -7.25 5.50
N ALA A 27 -13.35 -6.82 4.92
CA ALA A 27 -14.66 -7.45 5.13
C ALA A 27 -14.72 -8.91 4.68
N ARG A 28 -13.86 -9.32 3.72
CA ARG A 28 -13.69 -10.70 3.27
C ARG A 28 -12.68 -11.51 4.10
N GLY A 29 -12.12 -10.91 5.15
CA GLY A 29 -11.18 -11.57 6.06
C GLY A 29 -9.71 -11.50 5.66
N HIS A 30 -9.34 -10.70 4.64
CA HIS A 30 -7.94 -10.48 4.30
C HIS A 30 -7.27 -9.52 5.31
N LYS A 31 -5.98 -9.73 5.56
CA LYS A 31 -5.13 -8.86 6.39
C LYS A 31 -4.52 -7.77 5.52
N ILE A 32 -4.72 -6.51 5.85
CA ILE A 32 -4.24 -5.37 5.06
C ILE A 32 -3.14 -4.64 5.81
N PHE A 33 -1.98 -4.47 5.17
CA PHE A 33 -0.93 -3.53 5.59
C PHE A 33 -1.04 -2.29 4.70
N SER A 34 -1.55 -1.19 5.26
CA SER A 34 -1.90 0.01 4.49
C SER A 34 -0.80 1.06 4.61
N MET A 35 0.01 1.21 3.56
CA MET A 35 1.12 2.15 3.55
C MET A 35 0.63 3.59 3.34
N ILE A 36 0.64 4.38 4.41
CA ILE A 36 0.18 5.77 4.43
C ILE A 36 1.37 6.71 4.71
N ARG A 37 1.34 7.89 4.09
CA ARG A 37 2.44 8.85 4.20
C ARG A 37 2.52 9.49 5.58
N GLN A 38 1.37 9.77 6.19
CA GLN A 38 1.29 10.59 7.39
C GLN A 38 0.46 9.85 8.46
N PRO A 39 0.87 9.87 9.74
CA PRO A 39 0.17 9.17 10.82
C PRO A 39 -1.31 9.55 10.97
N GLU A 40 -1.65 10.82 10.72
CA GLU A 40 -3.02 11.34 10.80
C GLU A 40 -3.98 10.65 9.82
N HIS A 41 -3.48 10.05 8.74
CA HIS A 41 -4.32 9.30 7.79
C HIS A 41 -4.77 7.95 8.34
N ALA A 42 -4.21 7.49 9.47
CA ALA A 42 -4.54 6.18 10.04
C ALA A 42 -6.00 6.11 10.50
N SER A 43 -6.57 7.21 11.00
CA SER A 43 -7.97 7.26 11.46
C SER A 43 -8.98 7.10 10.33
N ASP A 44 -8.57 7.38 9.09
CA ASP A 44 -9.43 7.28 7.91
C ASP A 44 -9.42 5.88 7.29
N LEU A 45 -8.52 5.00 7.74
CA LEU A 45 -8.46 3.64 7.23
C LEU A 45 -9.72 2.85 7.64
N PRO A 46 -10.29 2.07 6.72
CA PRO A 46 -11.43 1.22 7.06
C PRO A 46 -11.08 0.21 8.16
N SER A 47 -12.03 -0.04 9.05
CA SER A 47 -11.95 -1.17 9.99
C SER A 47 -12.36 -2.48 9.30
N GLY A 48 -11.89 -3.61 9.84
CA GLY A 48 -12.35 -4.94 9.44
C GLY A 48 -13.00 -5.70 10.59
N PRO A 49 -13.25 -7.00 10.42
CA PRO A 49 -13.86 -7.87 11.44
C PRO A 49 -13.09 -7.91 12.77
N THR A 50 -11.79 -7.62 12.73
CA THR A 50 -10.92 -7.54 13.90
C THR A 50 -10.16 -6.22 13.90
N SER A 51 -9.71 -5.77 15.08
CA SER A 51 -8.82 -4.59 15.23
C SER A 51 -7.53 -4.73 14.42
N ASP A 52 -7.11 -5.96 14.16
CA ASP A 52 -5.93 -6.29 13.39
C ASP A 52 -6.17 -6.42 11.89
N SER A 53 -7.41 -6.35 11.40
CA SER A 53 -7.69 -6.59 9.97
C SER A 53 -6.99 -5.59 9.05
N VAL A 54 -6.77 -4.36 9.53
CA VAL A 54 -6.09 -3.29 8.79
C VAL A 54 -5.05 -2.66 9.70
N GLN A 55 -3.79 -2.71 9.29
CA GLN A 55 -2.66 -2.13 10.03
C GLN A 55 -2.03 -1.00 9.21
N PRO A 56 -1.93 0.23 9.77
CA PRO A 56 -1.24 1.32 9.11
C PRO A 56 0.27 1.06 9.09
N VAL A 57 0.90 1.33 7.95
CA VAL A 57 2.36 1.34 7.79
C VAL A 57 2.77 2.77 7.40
N ILE A 58 3.43 3.50 8.30
CA ILE A 58 3.81 4.89 8.03
C ILE A 58 5.08 4.90 7.19
N ALA A 59 4.93 5.18 5.89
CA ALA A 59 6.05 5.33 4.96
C ALA A 59 5.63 6.16 3.74
N SER A 60 6.60 6.90 3.19
CA SER A 60 6.40 7.77 2.03
C SER A 60 7.02 7.14 0.79
N LEU A 61 6.20 6.75 -0.19
CA LEU A 61 6.70 6.23 -1.48
C LEU A 61 7.68 7.19 -2.17
N GLU A 62 7.49 8.50 -1.98
CA GLU A 62 8.35 9.55 -2.55
C GLU A 62 9.72 9.58 -1.87
N GLN A 63 9.76 9.50 -0.54
CA GLN A 63 10.99 9.68 0.25
C GLN A 63 11.74 8.37 0.52
N SER A 64 11.05 7.23 0.48
CA SER A 64 11.66 5.91 0.69
C SER A 64 12.52 5.51 -0.52
N SER A 65 13.70 4.97 -0.23
CA SER A 65 14.53 4.27 -1.20
C SER A 65 13.94 2.90 -1.56
N VAL A 66 14.48 2.24 -2.59
CA VAL A 66 14.13 0.84 -2.92
C VAL A 66 14.42 -0.09 -1.74
N SER A 67 15.56 0.10 -1.06
CA SER A 67 15.95 -0.71 0.10
C SER A 67 15.01 -0.53 1.30
N ASP A 68 14.50 0.69 1.53
CA ASP A 68 13.54 0.95 2.60
C ASP A 68 12.24 0.17 2.36
N ILE A 69 11.74 0.20 1.12
CA ILE A 69 10.52 -0.52 0.74
C ILE A 69 10.75 -2.03 0.78
N ALA A 70 11.91 -2.52 0.34
CA ALA A 70 12.29 -3.93 0.45
C ALA A 70 12.26 -4.40 1.90
N SER A 71 12.80 -3.59 2.82
CA SER A 71 12.78 -3.88 4.26
C SER A 71 11.36 -3.99 4.81
N LEU A 72 10.42 -3.16 4.32
CA LEU A 72 9.00 -3.29 4.68
C LEU A 72 8.41 -4.59 4.15
N PHE A 73 8.67 -4.96 2.89
CA PHE A 73 8.13 -6.20 2.32
C PHE A 73 8.68 -7.43 3.04
N THR A 74 9.95 -7.45 3.39
CA THR A 74 10.54 -8.51 4.23
C THR A 74 9.89 -8.55 5.62
N LYS A 75 9.76 -7.39 6.28
CA LYS A 75 9.17 -7.28 7.62
C LYS A 75 7.73 -7.78 7.68
N TYR A 76 6.91 -7.43 6.70
CA TYR A 76 5.48 -7.77 6.70
C TYR A 76 5.13 -9.04 5.92
N SER A 77 6.04 -9.53 5.07
CA SER A 77 5.91 -10.75 4.27
C SER A 77 4.52 -10.93 3.64
N PRO A 78 4.02 -9.96 2.85
CA PRO A 78 2.68 -10.01 2.28
C PRO A 78 2.59 -11.07 1.17
N ASN A 79 1.42 -11.70 1.01
CA ASN A 79 1.16 -12.56 -0.15
C ASN A 79 1.00 -11.76 -1.44
N ILE A 80 0.44 -10.54 -1.34
CA ILE A 80 0.14 -9.67 -2.47
C ILE A 80 0.63 -8.26 -2.16
N ILE A 81 1.21 -7.60 -3.17
CA ILE A 81 1.49 -6.18 -3.13
C ILE A 81 0.55 -5.47 -4.09
N LEU A 82 -0.29 -4.57 -3.56
CA LEU A 82 -1.19 -3.74 -4.34
C LEU A 82 -0.60 -2.35 -4.52
N PHE A 83 -0.16 -2.04 -5.74
CA PHE A 83 0.19 -0.69 -6.12
C PHE A 83 -1.08 0.10 -6.50
N SER A 84 -1.43 1.10 -5.70
CA SER A 84 -2.63 1.94 -5.92
C SER A 84 -2.31 3.44 -5.97
N ALA A 85 -1.02 3.77 -6.07
CA ALA A 85 -0.59 5.15 -6.19
C ALA A 85 -1.06 5.76 -7.51
N GLY A 86 -1.46 7.03 -7.44
CA GLY A 86 -1.73 7.84 -8.61
C GLY A 86 -1.81 9.32 -8.21
N ALA A 87 -1.26 10.21 -9.03
CA ALA A 87 -1.33 11.65 -8.82
C ALA A 87 -2.77 12.19 -8.98
N GLY A 88 -3.62 11.46 -9.72
CA GLY A 88 -5.02 11.83 -9.96
C GLY A 88 -5.16 13.18 -10.64
N GLY A 89 -4.22 13.53 -11.52
CA GLY A 89 -4.16 14.81 -12.22
C GLY A 89 -3.72 16.01 -11.37
N LYS A 90 -3.42 15.81 -10.08
CA LYS A 90 -3.00 16.91 -9.19
C LYS A 90 -1.50 17.17 -9.29
N GLY A 91 -1.12 18.43 -9.50
CA GLY A 91 0.28 18.87 -9.52
C GLY A 91 0.99 18.73 -10.87
N GLY A 92 0.22 18.65 -11.96
CA GLY A 92 0.74 18.70 -13.33
C GLY A 92 1.36 17.39 -13.84
N PRO A 93 1.87 17.41 -15.09
CA PRO A 93 2.45 16.23 -15.74
C PRO A 93 3.64 15.64 -14.98
N GLU A 94 4.53 16.49 -14.45
CA GLU A 94 5.72 16.08 -13.72
C GLU A 94 5.40 15.23 -12.47
N ARG A 95 4.36 15.62 -11.73
CA ARG A 95 3.93 14.86 -10.55
C ARG A 95 3.25 13.55 -10.93
N THR A 96 2.52 13.53 -12.04
CA THR A 96 1.93 12.29 -12.59
C THR A 96 3.03 11.31 -12.96
N LYS A 97 4.06 11.77 -13.67
CA LYS A 97 5.23 10.93 -14.00
C LYS A 97 5.94 10.42 -12.75
N THR A 98 6.19 11.30 -11.79
CA THR A 98 6.90 10.95 -10.55
C THR A 98 6.13 9.95 -9.69
N VAL A 99 4.82 10.11 -9.54
CA VAL A 99 4.02 9.26 -8.64
C VAL A 99 3.61 7.96 -9.31
N ASP A 100 3.18 8.02 -10.57
CA ASP A 100 2.55 6.90 -11.26
C ASP A 100 3.63 6.01 -11.88
N GLU A 101 4.53 6.58 -12.69
CA GLU A 101 5.58 5.83 -13.39
C GLU A 101 6.76 5.50 -12.47
N HIS A 102 7.46 6.52 -11.94
CA HIS A 102 8.64 6.27 -11.10
C HIS A 102 8.28 5.54 -9.79
N GLY A 103 7.08 5.80 -9.25
CA GLY A 103 6.58 5.08 -8.09
C GLY A 103 6.40 3.58 -8.37
N ALA A 104 5.82 3.22 -9.52
CA ALA A 104 5.64 1.83 -9.91
C ALA A 104 6.99 1.15 -10.18
N ILE A 105 7.87 1.79 -10.94
CA ILE A 105 9.22 1.28 -11.23
C ILE A 105 9.98 1.01 -9.94
N LYS A 106 9.96 1.95 -8.98
CA LYS A 106 10.62 1.78 -7.67
C LYS A 106 10.14 0.51 -6.96
N VAL A 107 8.84 0.22 -7.01
CA VAL A 107 8.25 -0.97 -6.39
C VAL A 107 8.64 -2.25 -7.12
N PHE A 108 8.74 -2.21 -8.45
CA PHE A 108 9.27 -3.35 -9.22
C PHE A 108 10.75 -3.60 -8.94
N ASP A 109 11.56 -2.54 -8.79
CA ASP A 109 12.98 -2.65 -8.47
C ASP A 109 13.23 -3.29 -7.10
N VAL A 110 12.30 -3.19 -6.15
CA VAL A 110 12.38 -3.89 -4.87
C VAL A 110 12.54 -5.39 -5.05
N PHE A 111 11.84 -5.99 -6.02
CA PHE A 111 11.89 -7.43 -6.24
C PHE A 111 13.24 -7.90 -6.79
N LYS A 112 14.07 -7.00 -7.33
CA LYS A 112 15.46 -7.30 -7.69
C LYS A 112 16.37 -7.46 -6.46
N LEU A 113 15.93 -6.98 -5.29
CA LEU A 113 16.66 -7.09 -4.02
C LEU A 113 16.15 -8.23 -3.13
N LEU A 114 15.01 -8.82 -3.47
CA LEU A 114 14.36 -9.89 -2.69
C LEU A 114 14.60 -11.30 -3.29
N SER A 115 15.44 -11.38 -4.33
CA SER A 115 15.85 -12.61 -5.02
C SER A 115 16.89 -13.42 -4.26
#